data_AF-K3ZNK8-F1
#
_entry.id   AF-K3ZNK8-F1
#
_cell.length_a   1.000
_cell.length_b   1.000
_cell.length_c   1.000
_cell.angle_alpha   90.00
_cell.angle_beta   90.00
_cell.angle_gamma   90.00
#
_symmetry.space_group_name_H-M   'P 1'
#
loop_
_entity.id
_entity.type
_entity.pdbx_description
1 polymer ?
#
loop_
_entity_poly.entity_id
_entity_poly.type
_entity_poly.pdbx_seq_one_letter_code
_entity_poly.pdbx_strand_id
1 'polypeptide(L)' 'FAGSTLEVSGITEVKPNGQWSVTGGTAAFASAHGTIKFTNSASSTATDAIKELDIHVFHTPETAVSTPSK' A
#
# COMPACT_ATOMS: atom_id res chain seq x y z
N PHE A 1 -2.70 0.97 11.47
CA PHE A 1 -1.23 0.94 11.62
C PHE A 1 -0.74 2.35 11.97
N ALA A 2 -0.86 2.73 13.26
CA ALA A 2 -0.60 4.07 13.82
C ALA A 2 0.38 4.98 13.04
N GLY A 3 -0.12 5.71 12.03
CA GLY A 3 0.69 6.63 11.21
C GLY A 3 1.66 6.00 10.20
N SER A 4 1.70 4.67 10.08
CA SER A 4 2.51 3.97 9.07
C SER A 4 1.96 4.21 7.66
N THR A 5 2.85 4.29 6.68
CA THR A 5 2.51 4.56 5.27
C THR A 5 3.02 3.45 4.34
N LEU A 6 2.42 3.38 3.16
CA LEU A 6 2.92 2.62 2.01
C LEU A 6 3.24 3.59 0.88
N GLU A 7 4.37 3.37 0.22
CA GLU A 7 4.71 4.05 -1.02
C GLU A 7 4.30 3.15 -2.19
N VAL A 8 3.54 3.73 -3.12
CA VAL A 8 2.92 2.97 -4.21
C VAL A 8 3.12 3.66 -5.55
N SER A 9 3.29 2.87 -6.61
CA SER A 9 3.46 3.38 -7.97
C SER A 9 2.70 2.52 -8.98
N GLY A 10 2.07 3.17 -9.95
CA GLY A 10 1.43 2.52 -11.07
C GLY A 10 0.47 3.43 -11.84
N ILE A 11 -0.22 2.84 -12.82
CA ILE A 11 -1.08 3.58 -13.74
C ILE A 11 -2.47 3.79 -13.12
N THR A 12 -3.02 5.00 -13.26
CA THR A 12 -4.32 5.39 -12.71
C THR A 12 -5.43 5.49 -13.75
N GLU A 13 -5.13 5.23 -15.03
CA GLU A 13 -6.07 5.22 -16.14
C GLU A 13 -7.39 4.52 -15.79
N VAL A 14 -8.50 5.00 -16.37
CA VAL A 14 -9.85 4.47 -16.16
C VAL A 14 -10.00 3.11 -16.86
N LYS A 15 -9.32 2.10 -16.33
CA LYS A 15 -9.50 0.69 -16.66
C LYS A 15 -10.33 0.06 -15.55
N PRO A 16 -11.26 -0.86 -15.84
CA PRO A 16 -12.14 -1.42 -14.81
C PRO A 16 -11.35 -2.04 -13.65
N ASN A 17 -10.16 -2.60 -13.92
CA ASN A 17 -9.24 -3.15 -12.94
C ASN A 17 -7.79 -2.72 -13.23
N GLY A 18 -6.92 -2.79 -12.23
CA GLY A 18 -5.49 -2.61 -12.41
C GLY A 18 -4.68 -3.02 -11.19
N GLN A 19 -3.38 -2.74 -11.23
CA GLN A 19 -2.44 -3.08 -10.18
C GLN A 19 -1.42 -1.96 -9.99
N TRP A 20 -1.09 -1.68 -8.73
CA TRP A 20 0.03 -0.84 -8.33
C TRP A 20 1.08 -1.69 -7.60
N SER A 21 2.34 -1.30 -7.74
CA SER A 21 3.44 -1.87 -6.96
C SER A 21 3.56 -1.11 -5.65
N VAL A 22 3.72 -1.85 -4.55
CA VAL A 22 4.20 -1.28 -3.28
C VAL A 22 5.72 -1.28 -3.34
N THR A 23 6.31 -0.10 -3.28
CA THR A 23 7.76 0.10 -3.44
C THR A 23 8.47 0.41 -2.14
N GLY A 24 7.71 0.68 -1.08
CA GLY A 24 8.23 1.02 0.23
C GLY A 24 7.13 1.21 1.26
N GLY A 25 7.53 1.57 2.48
CA GLY A 25 6.63 1.92 3.57
C GLY A 25 7.40 2.40 4.80
N THR A 26 6.67 2.89 5.79
CA THR A 26 7.24 3.45 7.03
C THR A 26 6.75 2.73 8.27
N ALA A 27 7.51 2.84 9.37
CA ALA A 27 7.18 2.30 10.69
C ALA A 27 6.80 0.81 10.64
N ALA A 28 5.53 0.46 10.88
CA ALA A 28 5.07 -0.94 10.85
C ALA A 28 5.28 -1.60 9.48
N PHE A 29 5.42 -0.81 8.42
CA PHE A 29 5.67 -1.25 7.04
C PHE A 29 7.05 -0.83 6.53
N ALA A 30 8.02 -0.61 7.41
CA ALA A 30 9.39 -0.36 6.99
C ALA A 30 9.87 -1.45 6.02
N SER A 31 10.48 -1.02 4.91
CA SER A 31 10.95 -1.92 3.83
C SER A 31 9.85 -2.78 3.19
N ALA A 32 8.60 -2.33 3.24
CA ALA A 32 7.49 -3.00 2.58
C ALA A 32 7.66 -3.11 1.06
N HIS A 33 7.28 -4.25 0.51
CA HIS A 33 7.12 -4.47 -0.92
C HIS A 33 5.92 -5.37 -1.19
N GLY A 34 5.37 -5.31 -2.39
CA GLY A 34 4.18 -6.11 -2.72
C GLY A 34 3.32 -5.47 -3.81
N THR A 35 2.03 -5.78 -3.78
CA THR A 35 1.09 -5.39 -4.83
C THR A 35 -0.23 -4.92 -4.25
N ILE A 36 -0.81 -3.90 -4.87
CA ILE A 36 -2.19 -3.48 -4.63
C ILE A 36 -2.97 -3.76 -5.90
N LYS A 37 -3.98 -4.63 -5.84
CA LYS A 37 -4.95 -4.78 -6.92
C LYS A 37 -6.09 -3.82 -6.67
N PHE A 38 -6.60 -3.19 -7.72
CA PHE A 38 -7.75 -2.32 -7.61
C PHE A 38 -8.83 -2.67 -8.62
N THR A 39 -10.07 -2.46 -8.21
CA THR A 39 -11.27 -2.52 -9.06
C THR A 39 -12.03 -1.20 -8.91
N ASN A 40 -12.38 -0.58 -10.04
CA ASN A 40 -13.21 0.61 -10.02
C ASN A 40 -14.67 0.23 -9.73
N SER A 41 -15.28 0.93 -8.78
CA SER A 41 -16.72 0.83 -8.52
C SER A 41 -17.50 1.33 -9.73
N ALA A 42 -18.64 0.70 -10.00
CA ALA A 42 -19.61 1.16 -11.00
C ALA A 42 -20.17 2.57 -10.71
N SER A 43 -20.00 3.07 -9.47
CA SER A 43 -20.39 4.43 -9.08
C SER A 43 -19.31 5.49 -9.36
N SER A 44 -18.15 5.10 -9.91
CA SER A 44 -17.10 6.06 -10.29
C SER A 44 -17.55 6.94 -11.46
N THR A 45 -17.12 8.19 -11.46
CA THR A 45 -17.33 9.15 -12.55
C THR A 45 -16.00 9.41 -13.28
N ALA A 46 -16.04 10.23 -14.34
CA ALA A 46 -14.82 10.65 -15.04
C ALA A 46 -13.89 11.51 -14.18
N THR A 47 -14.42 12.17 -13.15
CA THR A 47 -13.67 13.07 -12.25
C THR A 47 -13.43 12.46 -10.88
N ASP A 48 -14.27 11.52 -10.45
CA ASP A 48 -14.23 10.89 -9.13
C ASP A 48 -14.10 9.37 -9.27
N ALA A 49 -12.90 8.86 -9.02
CA ALA A 49 -12.65 7.43 -9.03
C ALA A 49 -12.86 6.83 -7.63
N ILE A 50 -13.80 5.90 -7.52
CA ILE A 50 -14.01 5.10 -6.32
C ILE A 50 -13.42 3.71 -6.60
N LYS A 51 -12.40 3.32 -5.81
CA LYS A 51 -11.68 2.06 -6.01
C LYS A 51 -11.78 1.18 -4.76
N GLU A 52 -12.09 -0.08 -4.95
CA GLU A 52 -11.79 -1.12 -3.97
C GLU A 52 -10.33 -1.52 -4.12
N LEU A 53 -9.60 -1.62 -3.01
CA LEU A 53 -8.19 -1.97 -2.98
C LEU A 53 -7.97 -3.26 -2.21
N ASP A 54 -7.35 -4.24 -2.85
CA ASP A 54 -6.81 -5.45 -2.22
C ASP A 54 -5.29 -5.29 -2.09
N ILE A 55 -4.83 -5.18 -0.84
CA ILE A 55 -3.46 -4.77 -0.50
C ILE A 55 -2.71 -5.97 0.09
N HIS A 56 -1.75 -6.49 -0.67
CA HIS A 56 -0.86 -7.57 -0.23
C HIS A 56 0.57 -7.05 -0.08
N VAL A 57 1.06 -7.02 1.16
CA VAL A 57 2.36 -6.45 1.52
C VAL A 57 3.18 -7.44 2.33
N PHE A 58 4.45 -7.54 1.96
CA PHE A 58 5.48 -8.21 2.73
C PHE A 58 6.38 -7.14 3.33
N HIS A 59 6.66 -7.25 4.63
CA HIS A 59 7.60 -6.37 5.32
C HIS A 59 8.35 -7.17 6.37
N THR A 60 9.57 -6.73 6.67
CA THR A 60 10.32 -7.26 7.80
C THR A 60 10.17 -6.26 8.94
N PRO A 61 9.49 -6.59 10.05
CA PRO A 61 9.49 -5.73 11.21
C PRO A 61 10.94 -5.49 11.63
N GLU A 62 11.33 -4.23 11.76
CA GLU A 62 12.61 -3.91 12.37
C GLU A 62 12.52 -4.39 13.82
N THR A 63 13.23 -5.47 14.15
CA THR A 63 13.28 -5.99 15.51
C THR A 63 13.68 -4.83 16.40
N ALA A 64 12.78 -4.39 17.29
CA ALA A 64 13.12 -3.40 18.29
C ALA A 64 14.36 -3.92 19.00
N VAL A 65 15.51 -3.31 18.74
CA VAL A 65 16.75 -3.66 19.44
C VAL A 65 16.45 -3.34 20.89
N SER A 66 16.17 -4.37 21.68
CA SER A 66 16.00 -4.24 23.12
C SER A 66 17.37 -3.85 23.65
N THR A 67 17.63 -2.55 23.75
CA THR A 67 18.82 -2.05 24.43
C THR A 67 18.78 -2.59 25.86
N PRO A 68 19.72 -3.46 26.28
CA PRO A 68 19.75 -3.91 27.66
C PRO A 68 20.00 -2.69 28.53
N SER A 69 19.14 -2.47 29.52
CA SER A 69 19.37 -1.48 30.57
C SER A 69 20.68 -1.83 31.27
N LYS A 70 21.60 -0.87 31.34
CA LYS A 70 22.85 -0.98 32.09
C LYS A 70 22.59 -1.02 33.60
#